data_AF-A0A150WMK9-F1
#
_entry.id   AF-A0A150WMK9-F1
#
_cell.length_a   1.000
_cell.length_b   1.000
_cell.length_c   1.000
_cell.angle_alpha   90.00
_cell.angle_beta   90.00
_cell.angle_gamma   90.00
#
_symmetry.space_group_name_H-M   'P 1'
#
loop_
_entity.id
_entity.type
_entity.pdbx_description
1 polymer ?
#
loop_
_entity_poly.entity_id
_entity_poly.type
_entity_poly.pdbx_seq_one_letter_code
_entity_poly.pdbx_strand_id
1 'polypeptide(L)'
;MFKLFSATLVTLLIPALGWSANLSASSPHETVPFETSFQLRVSGGVSPYRYQVTYGAATVSASGKITTGSKNGQVKVLVYDSKNKKVMVRFRVLKTAVLGSAPVPANPEPSPSPAPSPAPAPVAEKLFKVPAQAPKACKWEERIDCESFKYARKIDVRSAAELKTALADLRAGDLVSVASGVYSGLFVITLKASSAAYVCAEKGAVIDGGNYKSGYGLYLNKASNIVVSGLAVRNVQKGVMMDGGQNLVLHNMTVSGVGDEAVHFRNNTQNSVISRSKILDAGLYQPDFGEGVYLGSSKNKWCPSGTNCGEPDRSDCNLVSENYISNVKAESIDVKEGTQNNVIAENEFEGSGMTGAYADSFIDVKGNLTYVLNNKGVAGQCGSKSCQLNGFQTHIAVAGWGDKNVFSGNRLSGDFAGPVVGLQKALSNVVHCDNTADNGVAAANAVCVNP
;
A
#
# COMPACT_ATOMS: atom_id res chain seq x y z
N MET A 1 -57.81 -37.17 39.90
CA MET A 1 -57.63 -37.04 38.44
C MET A 1 -56.46 -36.09 38.18
N PHE A 2 -55.25 -36.63 37.99
CA PHE A 2 -54.10 -35.87 37.51
C PHE A 2 -53.75 -36.45 36.14
N LYS A 3 -53.91 -35.67 35.07
CA LYS A 3 -53.40 -36.01 33.73
C LYS A 3 -52.10 -35.23 33.54
N LEU A 4 -50.97 -35.93 33.55
CA LEU A 4 -49.70 -35.45 33.03
C LEU A 4 -49.84 -35.30 31.50
N PHE A 5 -49.54 -34.12 30.98
CA PHE A 5 -49.16 -33.96 29.57
C PHE A 5 -47.62 -33.97 29.49
N SER A 6 -47.10 -34.96 28.76
CA SER A 6 -45.69 -35.11 28.43
C SER A 6 -45.30 -34.05 27.39
N ALA A 7 -44.38 -33.15 27.75
CA ALA A 7 -43.75 -32.25 26.80
C ALA A 7 -42.57 -32.97 26.14
N THR A 8 -42.76 -33.42 24.90
CA THR A 8 -41.70 -34.00 24.08
C THR A 8 -40.74 -32.89 23.67
N LEU A 9 -39.53 -32.90 24.24
CA LEU A 9 -38.44 -32.01 23.84
C LEU A 9 -37.93 -32.47 22.46
N VAL A 10 -38.32 -31.79 21.39
CA VAL A 10 -37.72 -31.98 20.06
C VAL A 10 -36.34 -31.31 20.08
N THR A 11 -35.29 -32.11 20.26
CA THR A 11 -33.91 -31.66 20.03
C THR A 11 -33.71 -31.51 18.52
N LEU A 12 -33.88 -30.31 18.00
CA LEU A 12 -33.50 -29.98 16.63
C LEU A 12 -31.96 -29.99 16.56
N LEU A 13 -31.38 -31.08 16.06
CA LEU A 13 -29.98 -31.10 15.62
C LEU A 13 -29.86 -30.14 14.42
N ILE A 14 -29.45 -28.91 14.69
CA ILE A 14 -28.91 -28.03 13.64
C ILE A 14 -27.55 -28.62 13.27
N PRO A 15 -27.31 -29.09 12.03
CA PRO A 15 -25.97 -29.45 11.64
C PRO A 15 -25.10 -28.20 11.77
N ALA A 16 -24.02 -28.29 12.54
CA ALA A 16 -23.00 -27.26 12.55
C ALA A 16 -22.60 -27.01 11.09
N LEU A 17 -23.02 -25.88 10.54
CA LEU A 17 -22.48 -25.33 9.31
C LEU A 17 -21.01 -25.09 9.60
N GLY A 18 -20.17 -26.07 9.28
CA GLY A 18 -18.73 -25.98 9.40
C GLY A 18 -18.26 -24.87 8.50
N TRP A 19 -17.94 -23.71 9.08
CA TRP A 19 -17.21 -22.66 8.41
C TRP A 19 -15.84 -23.24 8.05
N SER A 20 -15.67 -23.73 6.82
CA SER A 20 -14.34 -24.08 6.33
C SER A 20 -13.57 -22.77 6.20
N ALA A 21 -12.63 -22.51 7.10
CA ALA A 21 -11.69 -21.39 6.96
C ALA A 21 -11.07 -21.39 5.56
N ASN A 22 -10.78 -20.23 4.99
CA ASN A 22 -10.17 -20.13 3.66
C ASN A 22 -8.83 -20.85 3.65
N LEU A 23 -8.59 -21.68 2.61
CA LEU A 23 -7.33 -22.38 2.42
C LEU A 23 -6.22 -21.35 2.16
N SER A 24 -5.16 -21.40 2.96
CA SER A 24 -3.97 -20.56 2.83
C SER A 24 -2.72 -21.42 2.87
N ALA A 25 -1.69 -21.02 2.12
CA ALA A 25 -0.38 -21.64 2.17
C ALA A 25 0.73 -20.63 1.94
N SER A 26 1.88 -20.83 2.57
CA SER A 26 3.05 -19.96 2.41
C SER A 26 4.38 -20.72 2.49
N SER A 27 5.41 -20.14 1.87
CA SER A 27 6.81 -20.51 2.11
C SER A 27 7.34 -19.75 3.34
N PRO A 28 8.34 -20.27 4.06
CA PRO A 28 8.95 -19.59 5.20
C PRO A 28 9.76 -18.35 4.79
N HIS A 29 10.22 -18.30 3.54
CA HIS A 29 10.97 -17.19 2.97
C HIS A 29 10.52 -16.93 1.52
N GLU A 30 10.56 -15.66 1.10
CA GLU A 30 10.30 -15.26 -0.29
C GLU A 30 11.44 -15.64 -1.23
N THR A 31 12.67 -15.76 -0.70
CA THR A 31 13.86 -16.23 -1.41
C THR A 31 14.45 -17.43 -0.66
N VAL A 32 14.72 -18.51 -1.40
CA VAL A 32 15.26 -19.76 -0.88
C VAL A 32 16.57 -20.09 -1.61
N PRO A 33 17.63 -20.53 -0.90
CA PRO A 33 18.85 -20.98 -1.53
C PRO A 33 18.67 -22.19 -2.46
N PHE A 34 19.70 -22.48 -3.25
CA PHE A 34 19.79 -23.71 -4.03
C PHE A 34 19.81 -24.94 -3.12
N GLU A 35 19.26 -26.05 -3.62
CA GLU A 35 19.40 -27.39 -3.01
C GLU A 35 18.98 -27.46 -1.54
N THR A 36 18.04 -26.59 -1.15
CA THR A 36 17.55 -26.48 0.23
C THR A 36 16.17 -27.09 0.32
N SER A 37 15.91 -27.81 1.41
CA SER A 37 14.58 -28.32 1.72
C SER A 37 13.90 -27.54 2.84
N PHE A 38 12.60 -27.29 2.70
CA PHE A 38 11.79 -26.67 3.75
C PHE A 38 10.34 -27.15 3.69
N GLN A 39 9.60 -26.93 4.76
CA GLN A 39 8.20 -27.32 4.87
C GLN A 39 7.28 -26.16 4.48
N LEU A 40 6.31 -26.39 3.58
CA LEU A 40 5.25 -25.43 3.32
C LEU A 40 4.32 -25.34 4.53
N ARG A 41 3.96 -24.12 4.91
CA ARG A 41 2.95 -23.86 5.95
C ARG A 41 1.59 -23.83 5.27
N VAL A 42 0.66 -24.70 5.67
CA VAL A 42 -0.70 -24.75 5.13
C VAL A 42 -1.68 -24.64 6.30
N SER A 43 -2.70 -23.80 6.16
CA SER A 43 -3.76 -23.62 7.15
C SER A 43 -5.12 -23.36 6.48
N GLY A 44 -6.21 -23.61 7.21
CA GLY A 44 -7.57 -23.55 6.66
C GLY A 44 -7.86 -24.66 5.64
N GLY A 45 -8.99 -24.58 4.94
CA GLY A 45 -9.46 -25.64 4.04
C GLY A 45 -9.82 -26.93 4.77
N VAL A 46 -9.90 -28.04 4.02
CA VAL A 46 -10.20 -29.38 4.56
C VAL A 46 -9.08 -30.36 4.21
N SER A 47 -8.43 -30.94 5.22
CA SER A 47 -7.40 -31.98 5.02
C SER A 47 -8.00 -33.29 4.43
N PRO A 48 -7.21 -34.17 3.81
CA PRO A 48 -5.77 -34.06 3.53
C PRO A 48 -5.46 -33.10 2.37
N TYR A 49 -4.26 -32.51 2.40
CA TYR A 49 -3.78 -31.64 1.32
C TYR A 49 -3.03 -32.43 0.25
N ARG A 50 -3.06 -31.92 -0.98
CA ARG A 50 -2.25 -32.41 -2.10
C ARG A 50 -1.42 -31.27 -2.67
N TYR A 51 -0.20 -31.59 -3.09
CA TYR A 51 0.79 -30.60 -3.52
C TYR A 51 1.26 -30.88 -4.93
N GLN A 52 1.46 -29.84 -5.72
CA GLN A 52 1.98 -29.95 -7.07
C GLN A 52 2.87 -28.76 -7.40
N VAL A 53 4.12 -29.01 -7.78
CA VAL A 53 4.97 -27.97 -8.41
C VAL A 53 4.46 -27.77 -9.83
N THR A 54 4.06 -26.55 -10.17
CA THR A 54 3.52 -26.20 -11.50
C THR A 54 4.49 -25.38 -12.33
N TYR A 55 5.52 -24.81 -11.71
CA TYR A 55 6.54 -24.01 -12.39
C TYR A 55 7.84 -23.99 -11.57
N GLY A 56 8.98 -23.95 -12.26
CA GLY A 56 10.31 -23.83 -11.64
C GLY A 56 10.96 -25.16 -11.28
N ALA A 57 12.26 -25.10 -10.99
CA ALA A 57 13.07 -26.26 -10.64
C ALA A 57 12.96 -26.56 -9.13
N ALA A 58 11.93 -27.30 -8.73
CA ALA A 58 11.77 -27.82 -7.38
C ALA A 58 10.95 -29.11 -7.39
N THR A 59 11.05 -29.89 -6.31
CA THR A 59 10.18 -31.04 -6.04
C THR A 59 9.35 -30.81 -4.78
N VAL A 60 8.20 -31.46 -4.68
CA VAL A 60 7.34 -31.44 -3.48
C VAL A 60 6.97 -32.86 -3.08
N SER A 61 7.11 -33.20 -1.80
CA SER A 61 6.67 -34.49 -1.25
C SER A 61 5.15 -34.52 -1.01
N ALA A 62 4.61 -35.71 -0.78
CA ALA A 62 3.20 -35.89 -0.35
C ALA A 62 2.88 -35.16 0.98
N SER A 63 3.89 -34.91 1.81
CA SER A 63 3.75 -34.15 3.06
C SER A 63 3.92 -32.64 2.89
N GLY A 64 4.17 -32.12 1.68
CA GLY A 64 4.37 -30.69 1.43
C GLY A 64 5.78 -30.19 1.70
N LYS A 65 6.77 -31.08 1.82
CA LYS A 65 8.19 -30.71 1.91
C LYS A 65 8.70 -30.37 0.52
N ILE A 66 9.21 -29.16 0.36
CA ILE A 66 9.81 -28.65 -0.88
C ILE A 66 11.31 -28.91 -0.86
N THR A 67 11.88 -29.24 -2.02
CA THR A 67 13.33 -29.23 -2.25
C THR A 67 13.62 -28.41 -3.51
N THR A 68 14.43 -27.35 -3.38
CA THR A 68 14.79 -26.46 -4.49
C THR A 68 15.89 -27.06 -5.35
N GLY A 69 15.86 -26.82 -6.65
CA GLY A 69 16.93 -27.20 -7.58
C GLY A 69 18.05 -26.15 -7.65
N SER A 70 19.02 -26.38 -8.51
CA SER A 70 20.24 -25.56 -8.66
C SER A 70 20.12 -24.49 -9.74
N LYS A 71 18.90 -24.02 -10.05
CA LYS A 71 18.61 -22.99 -11.06
C LYS A 71 17.98 -21.77 -10.43
N ASN A 72 18.48 -20.59 -10.82
CA ASN A 72 17.85 -19.32 -10.49
C ASN A 72 16.46 -19.26 -11.15
N GLY A 73 15.45 -18.83 -10.41
CA GLY A 73 14.12 -18.65 -10.98
C GLY A 73 13.01 -18.67 -9.96
N GLN A 74 11.78 -18.42 -10.43
CA GLN A 74 10.59 -18.57 -9.61
C GLN A 74 10.16 -20.03 -9.53
N VAL A 75 9.63 -20.43 -8.37
CA VAL A 75 8.94 -21.70 -8.17
C VAL A 75 7.48 -21.41 -7.79
N LYS A 76 6.55 -22.12 -8.42
CA LYS A 76 5.12 -22.07 -8.10
C LYS A 76 4.64 -23.46 -7.65
N VAL A 77 3.95 -23.49 -6.52
CA VAL A 77 3.39 -24.72 -5.95
C VAL A 77 1.90 -24.53 -5.72
N LEU A 78 1.08 -25.38 -6.34
CA LEU A 78 -0.34 -25.48 -6.01
C LEU A 78 -0.54 -26.40 -4.81
N VAL A 79 -1.33 -25.93 -3.85
CA VAL A 79 -1.82 -26.71 -2.72
C VAL A 79 -3.33 -26.86 -2.88
N TYR A 80 -3.80 -28.10 -2.89
CA TYR A 80 -5.22 -28.46 -2.95
C TYR A 80 -5.68 -28.98 -1.60
N ASP A 81 -6.89 -28.64 -1.19
CA ASP A 81 -7.59 -29.31 -0.09
C ASP A 81 -8.42 -30.51 -0.61
N SER A 82 -9.03 -31.26 0.30
CA SER A 82 -9.85 -32.44 -0.05
C SER A 82 -11.16 -32.11 -0.75
N LYS A 83 -11.57 -30.83 -0.76
CA LYS A 83 -12.71 -30.30 -1.51
C LYS A 83 -12.28 -29.66 -2.84
N ASN A 84 -11.03 -29.85 -3.26
CA ASN A 84 -10.43 -29.27 -4.46
C ASN A 84 -10.35 -27.73 -4.48
N LYS A 85 -10.47 -27.05 -3.33
CA LYS A 85 -10.04 -25.64 -3.23
C LYS A 85 -8.53 -25.60 -3.38
N LYS A 86 -8.01 -24.58 -4.07
CA LYS A 86 -6.58 -24.46 -4.36
C LYS A 86 -6.03 -23.08 -3.99
N VAL A 87 -4.79 -23.06 -3.52
CA VAL A 87 -4.00 -21.85 -3.28
C VAL A 87 -2.61 -22.04 -3.90
N MET A 88 -2.01 -20.95 -4.41
CA MET A 88 -0.70 -21.00 -5.05
C MET A 88 0.33 -20.30 -4.17
N VAL A 89 1.41 -21.02 -3.85
CA VAL A 89 2.60 -20.48 -3.17
C VAL A 89 3.65 -20.11 -4.22
N ARG A 90 4.27 -18.95 -4.06
CA ARG A 90 5.33 -18.45 -4.95
C ARG A 90 6.55 -18.07 -4.11
N PHE A 91 7.74 -18.48 -4.56
CA PHE A 91 9.01 -18.05 -3.98
C PHE A 91 10.11 -18.07 -5.05
N ARG A 92 11.22 -17.37 -4.80
CA ARG A 92 12.39 -17.33 -5.69
C ARG A 92 13.48 -18.27 -5.18
N VAL A 93 14.15 -18.94 -6.11
CA VAL A 93 15.34 -19.72 -5.85
C VAL A 93 16.53 -18.94 -6.37
N LEU A 94 17.51 -18.65 -5.51
CA LEU A 94 18.72 -17.89 -5.86
C LEU A 94 19.97 -18.61 -5.34
N LYS A 95 21.05 -18.55 -6.11
CA LYS A 95 22.38 -19.00 -5.67
C LYS A 95 22.88 -18.09 -4.56
N THR A 96 22.98 -18.60 -3.34
CA THR A 96 23.73 -17.93 -2.27
C THR A 96 25.23 -18.09 -2.52
N ALA A 97 25.98 -16.99 -2.37
CA ALA A 97 27.44 -17.06 -2.36
C ALA A 97 27.88 -17.69 -1.03
N VAL A 98 28.38 -18.92 -1.08
CA VAL A 98 29.04 -19.55 0.07
C VAL A 98 30.46 -18.99 0.12
N LEU A 99 30.77 -18.17 1.13
CA LEU A 99 32.17 -17.94 1.54
C LEU A 99 32.69 -19.29 2.05
N GLY A 100 33.59 -19.90 1.28
CA GLY A 100 34.10 -21.25 1.56
C GLY A 100 34.84 -21.31 2.89
N SER A 101 34.45 -22.27 3.73
CA SER A 101 35.22 -22.69 4.90
C SER A 101 36.44 -23.49 4.44
N ALA A 102 37.64 -22.93 4.63
CA ALA A 102 38.90 -23.68 4.54
C ALA A 102 39.12 -24.52 5.83
N PRO A 103 39.89 -25.62 5.79
CA PRO A 103 40.07 -26.51 6.94
C PRO A 103 40.96 -25.86 8.01
N VAL A 104 40.56 -26.00 9.26
CA VAL A 104 41.25 -25.50 10.46
C VAL A 104 42.46 -26.39 10.78
N PRO A 105 43.70 -25.88 10.80
CA PRO A 105 44.80 -26.53 11.50
C PRO A 105 44.71 -26.25 13.00
N ALA A 106 45.20 -27.19 13.81
CA ALA A 106 45.15 -27.15 15.26
C ALA A 106 45.74 -25.87 15.89
N ASN A 107 45.06 -25.44 16.96
CA ASN A 107 45.16 -24.20 17.71
C ASN A 107 46.53 -23.95 18.38
N PRO A 108 47.16 -22.76 18.26
CA PRO A 108 47.96 -22.17 19.33
C PRO A 108 47.14 -21.10 20.09
N GLU A 109 47.50 -20.86 21.36
CA GLU A 109 46.76 -20.04 22.33
C GLU A 109 46.25 -18.66 21.84
N PRO A 110 45.11 -18.18 22.38
CA PRO A 110 44.52 -16.91 21.95
C PRO A 110 45.34 -15.72 22.45
N SER A 111 45.85 -14.92 21.51
CA SER A 111 46.18 -13.51 21.78
C SER A 111 44.91 -12.69 22.01
N PRO A 112 44.95 -11.65 22.86
CA PRO A 112 43.79 -10.80 23.13
C PRO A 112 43.33 -10.10 21.84
N SER A 113 42.05 -10.26 21.51
CA SER A 113 41.41 -9.60 20.37
C SER A 113 41.42 -8.08 20.57
N PRO A 114 41.76 -7.26 19.55
CA PRO A 114 41.67 -5.81 19.65
C PRO A 114 40.20 -5.41 19.90
N ALA A 115 40.01 -4.39 20.74
CA ALA A 115 38.70 -3.86 21.07
C ALA A 115 37.93 -3.50 19.78
N PRO A 116 36.61 -3.79 19.70
CA PRO A 116 35.81 -3.44 18.54
C PRO A 116 35.88 -1.93 18.33
N SER A 117 36.28 -1.53 17.11
CA SER A 117 36.23 -0.14 16.68
C SER A 117 34.77 0.35 16.81
N PRO A 118 34.52 1.55 17.36
CA PRO A 118 33.17 2.07 17.49
C PRO A 118 32.49 2.08 16.12
N ALA A 119 31.27 1.56 16.07
CA ALA A 119 30.44 1.59 14.86
C ALA A 119 30.32 3.05 14.39
N PRO A 120 30.43 3.33 13.07
CA PRO A 120 30.18 4.67 12.56
C PRO A 120 28.80 5.12 13.03
N ALA A 121 28.69 6.37 13.47
CA ALA A 121 27.40 6.95 13.86
C ALA A 121 26.39 6.76 12.71
N PRO A 122 25.15 6.33 12.98
CA PRO A 122 24.14 6.16 11.95
C PRO A 122 23.96 7.49 11.19
N VAL A 123 24.11 7.44 9.88
CA VAL A 123 23.79 8.56 8.99
C VAL A 123 22.27 8.69 8.97
N ALA A 124 21.74 9.87 9.30
CA ALA A 124 20.29 10.12 9.29
C ALA A 124 19.70 9.71 7.94
N GLU A 125 18.79 8.73 7.94
CA GLU A 125 18.20 8.24 6.70
C GLU A 125 17.04 9.16 6.31
N LYS A 126 16.99 9.55 5.04
CA LYS A 126 15.85 10.27 4.48
C LYS A 126 14.64 9.35 4.41
N LEU A 127 13.47 9.87 4.73
CA LEU A 127 12.23 9.09 4.78
C LEU A 127 11.78 8.58 3.39
N PHE A 128 12.17 9.25 2.31
CA PHE A 128 11.79 8.89 0.95
C PHE A 128 12.82 9.41 -0.04
N LYS A 129 12.78 8.89 -1.26
CA LYS A 129 13.58 9.38 -2.37
C LYS A 129 12.72 10.19 -3.33
N VAL A 130 13.24 11.32 -3.80
CA VAL A 130 12.61 12.07 -4.89
C VAL A 130 13.10 11.50 -6.23
N PRO A 131 12.20 11.04 -7.12
CA PRO A 131 12.60 10.56 -8.44
C PRO A 131 13.34 11.64 -9.24
N ALA A 132 14.37 11.27 -9.99
CA ALA A 132 15.17 12.22 -10.76
C ALA A 132 14.36 12.97 -11.83
N GLN A 133 13.30 12.35 -12.35
CA GLN A 133 12.38 12.91 -13.34
C GLN A 133 11.29 13.79 -12.72
N ALA A 134 11.25 13.94 -11.40
CA ALA A 134 10.25 14.75 -10.73
C ALA A 134 10.36 16.24 -11.16
N PRO A 135 9.23 16.97 -11.22
CA PRO A 135 9.22 18.36 -11.64
C PRO A 135 10.01 19.25 -10.67
N LYS A 136 10.99 19.99 -11.19
CA LYS A 136 11.88 20.88 -10.40
C LYS A 136 11.16 21.97 -9.60
N ALA A 137 9.96 22.34 -10.01
CA ALA A 137 9.14 23.35 -9.33
C ALA A 137 8.56 22.83 -8.00
N CYS A 138 8.35 21.51 -7.90
CA CYS A 138 7.86 20.90 -6.67
C CYS A 138 9.00 20.73 -5.68
N LYS A 139 8.72 21.04 -4.42
CA LYS A 139 9.70 20.94 -3.34
C LYS A 139 9.10 20.09 -2.23
N TRP A 140 9.57 18.85 -2.16
CA TRP A 140 9.31 18.01 -0.99
C TRP A 140 10.48 18.15 -0.03
N GLU A 141 10.18 18.49 1.21
CA GLU A 141 11.21 18.50 2.23
C GLU A 141 11.53 17.05 2.58
N GLU A 142 12.69 16.56 2.12
CA GLU A 142 13.19 15.24 2.43
C GLU A 142 13.48 15.15 3.94
N ARG A 143 12.45 14.75 4.69
CA ARG A 143 12.49 14.62 6.14
C ARG A 143 13.45 13.50 6.55
N ILE A 144 14.02 13.67 7.73
CA ILE A 144 14.81 12.62 8.41
C ILE A 144 13.90 11.74 9.24
N ASP A 145 14.39 10.54 9.54
CA ASP A 145 13.74 9.60 10.45
C ASP A 145 13.49 10.18 11.86
N CYS A 146 12.58 9.52 12.57
CA CYS A 146 12.16 9.91 13.92
C CYS A 146 13.28 9.85 14.95
N GLU A 147 14.24 8.93 14.79
CA GLU A 147 15.34 8.72 15.73
C GLU A 147 16.40 9.82 15.62
N SER A 148 16.59 10.33 14.41
CA SER A 148 17.54 11.39 14.05
C SER A 148 16.96 12.79 14.25
N PHE A 149 15.64 12.91 14.45
CA PHE A 149 14.98 14.20 14.60
C PHE A 149 15.39 14.89 15.90
N LYS A 150 15.97 16.10 15.77
CA LYS A 150 16.30 16.97 16.90
C LYS A 150 15.06 17.76 17.33
N TYR A 151 14.42 17.32 18.40
CA TYR A 151 13.22 17.93 18.95
C TYR A 151 13.53 18.99 20.01
N ALA A 152 12.64 19.97 20.15
CA ALA A 152 12.66 20.96 21.22
C ALA A 152 11.95 20.44 22.49
N ARG A 153 10.89 19.65 22.30
CA ARG A 153 10.09 19.05 23.37
C ARG A 153 9.64 17.66 22.93
N LYS A 154 9.78 16.67 23.82
CA LYS A 154 9.27 15.32 23.62
C LYS A 154 8.00 15.11 24.46
N ILE A 155 6.98 14.50 23.87
CA ILE A 155 5.71 14.17 24.52
C ILE A 155 5.48 12.67 24.34
N ASP A 156 5.62 11.90 25.42
CA ASP A 156 5.34 10.47 25.40
C ASP A 156 3.84 10.21 25.62
N VAL A 157 3.25 9.37 24.76
CA VAL A 157 1.81 9.13 24.70
C VAL A 157 1.54 7.63 24.72
N ARG A 158 0.66 7.17 25.63
CA ARG A 158 0.31 5.75 25.83
C ARG A 158 -1.19 5.46 25.79
N SER A 159 -2.02 6.48 25.63
CA SER A 159 -3.48 6.34 25.58
C SER A 159 -4.14 7.28 24.54
N ALA A 160 -5.38 6.97 24.15
CA ALA A 160 -6.18 7.81 23.26
C ALA A 160 -6.36 9.25 23.78
N ALA A 161 -6.59 9.41 25.10
CA ALA A 161 -6.77 10.72 25.71
C ALA A 161 -5.48 11.56 25.67
N GLU A 162 -4.33 10.93 25.96
CA GLU A 162 -3.03 11.57 25.84
C GLU A 162 -2.71 11.94 24.39
N LEU A 163 -2.97 11.05 23.43
CA LEU A 163 -2.74 11.35 22.01
C LEU A 163 -3.58 12.53 21.55
N LYS A 164 -4.87 12.55 21.89
CA LYS A 164 -5.76 13.65 21.55
C LYS A 164 -5.27 14.98 22.15
N THR A 165 -4.81 14.96 23.40
CA THR A 165 -4.29 16.15 24.08
C THR A 165 -2.98 16.62 23.45
N ALA A 166 -2.05 15.70 23.17
CA ALA A 166 -0.76 15.98 22.57
C ALA A 166 -0.89 16.57 21.16
N LEU A 167 -1.81 16.04 20.33
CA LEU A 167 -2.06 16.59 19.00
C LEU A 167 -2.74 17.96 19.04
N ALA A 168 -3.57 18.24 20.06
CA ALA A 168 -4.19 19.53 20.25
C ALA A 168 -3.22 20.62 20.76
N ASP A 169 -2.22 20.26 21.57
CA ASP A 169 -1.15 21.17 22.05
C ASP A 169 0.14 21.06 21.20
N LEU A 170 0.08 20.47 20.01
CA LEU A 170 1.25 20.28 19.16
C LEU A 170 1.85 21.63 18.75
N ARG A 171 3.18 21.74 18.80
CA ARG A 171 3.96 22.94 18.44
C ARG A 171 5.08 22.58 17.48
N ALA A 172 5.59 23.59 16.77
CA ALA A 172 6.77 23.44 15.92
C ALA A 172 7.96 22.92 16.74
N GLY A 173 8.67 21.92 16.22
CA GLY A 173 9.81 21.29 16.90
C GLY A 173 9.44 20.21 17.92
N ASP A 174 8.16 19.93 18.15
CA ASP A 174 7.75 18.83 19.02
C ASP A 174 8.03 17.47 18.39
N LEU A 175 8.33 16.49 19.26
CA LEU A 175 8.26 15.06 18.97
C LEU A 175 7.20 14.42 19.87
N VAL A 176 6.08 14.01 19.29
CA VAL A 176 5.10 13.14 19.95
C VAL A 176 5.51 11.69 19.71
N SER A 177 5.91 11.01 20.78
CA SER A 177 6.30 9.61 20.78
C SER A 177 5.11 8.75 21.20
N VAL A 178 4.50 8.05 20.26
CA VAL A 178 3.28 7.26 20.46
C VAL A 178 3.68 5.81 20.73
N ALA A 179 3.43 5.32 21.93
CA ALA A 179 3.72 3.94 22.30
C ALA A 179 2.84 2.94 21.52
N SER A 180 3.27 1.69 21.45
CA SER A 180 2.41 0.62 20.90
C SER A 180 1.10 0.52 21.71
N GLY A 181 -0.04 0.39 21.04
CA GLY A 181 -1.35 0.33 21.68
C GLY A 181 -2.49 0.68 20.74
N VAL A 182 -3.72 0.43 21.19
CA VAL A 182 -4.93 0.84 20.46
C VAL A 182 -5.44 2.16 21.02
N TYR A 183 -5.56 3.15 20.14
CA TYR A 183 -6.01 4.50 20.39
C TYR A 183 -7.40 4.65 19.80
N SER A 184 -8.42 4.29 20.59
CA SER A 184 -9.81 4.37 20.15
C SER A 184 -10.23 5.83 19.95
N GLY A 185 -10.77 6.15 18.77
CA GLY A 185 -11.31 7.47 18.46
C GLY A 185 -10.84 8.02 17.12
N LEU A 186 -11.15 9.30 16.91
CA LEU A 186 -10.79 10.08 15.73
C LEU A 186 -9.85 11.20 16.17
N PHE A 187 -8.80 11.45 15.38
CA PHE A 187 -7.72 12.35 15.76
C PHE A 187 -7.53 13.45 14.72
N VAL A 188 -7.22 14.66 15.18
CA VAL A 188 -7.11 15.84 14.34
C VAL A 188 -5.80 16.58 14.64
N ILE A 189 -5.11 17.00 13.59
CA ILE A 189 -3.96 17.91 13.65
C ILE A 189 -4.34 19.17 12.88
N THR A 190 -4.25 20.33 13.54
CA THR A 190 -4.55 21.65 12.95
C THR A 190 -3.35 22.59 12.92
N LEU A 191 -2.21 22.14 13.45
CA LEU A 191 -1.01 22.97 13.59
C LEU A 191 -0.48 23.41 12.22
N LYS A 192 -0.30 24.72 12.06
CA LYS A 192 0.48 25.34 10.99
C LYS A 192 1.87 25.68 11.52
N ALA A 193 2.79 24.73 11.42
CA ALA A 193 4.11 24.89 12.02
C ALA A 193 5.05 25.69 11.10
N SER A 194 5.91 26.52 11.68
CA SER A 194 6.99 27.22 10.96
C SER A 194 8.21 26.32 10.69
N SER A 195 8.35 25.24 11.47
CA SER A 195 9.33 24.16 11.29
C SER A 195 8.66 22.82 11.62
N ALA A 196 9.29 21.71 11.25
CA ALA A 196 8.68 20.39 11.40
C ALA A 196 8.26 20.07 12.85
N ALA A 197 7.08 19.46 13.01
CA ALA A 197 6.67 18.73 14.21
C ALA A 197 6.43 17.26 13.85
N TYR A 198 6.85 16.35 14.72
CA TYR A 198 6.89 14.92 14.47
C TYR A 198 5.88 14.17 15.35
N VAL A 199 5.14 13.25 14.75
CA VAL A 199 4.31 12.25 15.43
C VAL A 199 4.87 10.88 15.03
N CYS A 200 5.62 10.27 15.94
CA CYS A 200 6.37 9.06 15.70
C CYS A 200 5.80 7.92 16.53
N ALA A 201 5.27 6.91 15.85
CA ALA A 201 4.62 5.77 16.47
C ALA A 201 5.54 4.55 16.51
N GLU A 202 5.54 3.88 17.66
CA GLU A 202 6.07 2.53 17.78
C GLU A 202 5.22 1.55 16.97
N LYS A 203 5.87 0.48 16.50
CA LYS A 203 5.17 -0.61 15.81
C LYS A 203 4.06 -1.18 16.71
N GLY A 204 2.83 -1.11 16.22
CA GLY A 204 1.65 -1.56 16.96
C GLY A 204 0.78 -0.45 17.55
N ALA A 205 1.15 0.82 17.37
CA ALA A 205 0.25 1.94 17.64
C ALA A 205 -0.83 2.03 16.54
N VAL A 206 -2.10 1.92 16.92
CA VAL A 206 -3.25 1.86 16.01
C VAL A 206 -4.30 2.87 16.43
N ILE A 207 -4.64 3.82 15.55
CA ILE A 207 -5.88 4.57 15.62
C ILE A 207 -7.03 3.67 15.16
N ASP A 208 -8.05 3.52 16.01
CA ASP A 208 -9.22 2.68 15.73
C ASP A 208 -10.51 3.50 15.89
N GLY A 209 -11.20 3.76 14.79
CA GLY A 209 -12.47 4.50 14.81
C GLY A 209 -13.69 3.65 15.18
N GLY A 210 -13.51 2.34 15.36
CA GLY A 210 -14.55 1.39 15.75
C GLY A 210 -15.58 1.04 14.67
N ASN A 211 -15.73 1.82 13.59
CA ASN A 211 -16.63 1.50 12.49
C ASN A 211 -16.17 2.10 11.16
N TYR A 212 -16.29 1.33 10.08
CA TYR A 212 -15.90 1.80 8.75
C TYR A 212 -16.96 2.69 8.06
N LYS A 213 -18.03 3.14 8.74
CA LYS A 213 -19.13 3.87 8.09
C LYS A 213 -19.14 5.38 8.36
N SER A 214 -18.32 5.86 9.29
CA SER A 214 -18.23 7.28 9.61
C SER A 214 -16.82 7.73 10.00
N GLY A 215 -16.56 9.04 9.89
CA GLY A 215 -15.39 9.69 10.48
C GLY A 215 -14.07 9.51 9.72
N TYR A 216 -13.09 10.31 10.12
CA TYR A 216 -11.72 10.27 9.61
C TYR A 216 -10.81 9.79 10.73
N GLY A 217 -9.98 8.77 10.47
CA GLY A 217 -9.09 8.25 11.51
C GLY A 217 -8.06 9.27 11.96
N LEU A 218 -7.32 9.81 11.00
CA LEU A 218 -6.45 10.96 11.20
C LEU A 218 -6.82 12.07 10.22
N TYR A 219 -7.11 13.25 10.75
CA TYR A 219 -7.46 14.42 9.95
C TYR A 219 -6.44 15.54 10.12
N LEU A 220 -5.67 15.83 9.07
CA LEU A 220 -4.78 16.98 8.99
C LEU A 220 -5.53 18.14 8.33
N ASN A 221 -6.10 19.01 9.16
CA ASN A 221 -6.96 20.11 8.72
C ASN A 221 -6.18 21.42 8.67
N LYS A 222 -5.86 21.86 7.46
CA LYS A 222 -5.06 23.06 7.16
C LYS A 222 -3.71 23.06 7.90
N ALA A 223 -3.19 21.86 8.19
CA ALA A 223 -1.93 21.69 8.90
C ALA A 223 -0.73 21.91 7.97
N SER A 224 0.41 22.31 8.51
CA SER A 224 1.63 22.43 7.72
C SER A 224 2.89 22.02 8.47
N ASN A 225 3.86 21.48 7.72
CA ASN A 225 5.15 21.02 8.24
C ASN A 225 5.00 19.97 9.35
N ILE A 226 4.23 18.92 9.09
CA ILE A 226 3.99 17.81 10.02
C ILE A 226 4.54 16.52 9.43
N VAL A 227 5.22 15.72 10.25
CA VAL A 227 5.63 14.36 9.92
C VAL A 227 4.85 13.39 10.80
N VAL A 228 4.19 12.41 10.18
CA VAL A 228 3.54 11.29 10.88
C VAL A 228 4.18 10.01 10.39
N SER A 229 4.75 9.23 11.31
CA SER A 229 5.54 8.05 10.97
C SER A 229 5.13 6.83 11.80
N GLY A 230 4.96 5.67 11.17
CA GLY A 230 4.80 4.38 11.84
C GLY A 230 3.39 4.04 12.34
N LEU A 231 2.43 4.95 12.19
CA LEU A 231 1.10 4.81 12.76
C LEU A 231 0.18 3.94 11.88
N ALA A 232 -0.63 3.09 12.51
CA ALA A 232 -1.71 2.40 11.83
C ALA A 232 -3.06 3.10 12.04
N VAL A 233 -3.95 3.03 11.05
CA VAL A 233 -5.31 3.59 11.08
C VAL A 233 -6.30 2.56 10.54
N ARG A 234 -7.39 2.30 11.26
CA ARG A 234 -8.43 1.36 10.83
C ARG A 234 -9.83 1.67 11.33
N ASN A 235 -10.82 0.96 10.77
CA ASN A 235 -12.22 0.99 11.18
C ASN A 235 -12.77 2.42 11.21
N VAL A 236 -12.62 3.13 10.09
CA VAL A 236 -13.10 4.50 9.87
C VAL A 236 -13.67 4.61 8.46
N GLN A 237 -14.53 5.59 8.19
CA GLN A 237 -15.00 5.81 6.83
C GLN A 237 -13.86 6.19 5.90
N LYS A 238 -13.05 7.17 6.31
CA LYS A 238 -11.88 7.61 5.55
C LYS A 238 -10.65 7.49 6.42
N GLY A 239 -9.56 6.93 5.90
CA GLY A 239 -8.36 6.64 6.70
C GLY A 239 -7.65 7.90 7.19
N VAL A 240 -6.88 8.52 6.30
CA VAL A 240 -6.14 9.76 6.55
C VAL A 240 -6.61 10.84 5.60
N MET A 241 -7.17 11.91 6.14
CA MET A 241 -7.68 13.05 5.39
C MET A 241 -6.72 14.24 5.53
N MET A 242 -6.30 14.84 4.42
CA MET A 242 -5.51 16.08 4.37
C MET A 242 -6.31 17.13 3.62
N ASP A 243 -6.77 18.17 4.32
CA ASP A 243 -7.52 19.28 3.72
C ASP A 243 -6.70 20.57 3.80
N GLY A 244 -6.31 21.13 2.65
CA GLY A 244 -5.52 22.37 2.59
C GLY A 244 -4.18 22.30 3.31
N GLY A 245 -3.57 21.11 3.34
CA GLY A 245 -2.30 20.86 4.00
C GLY A 245 -1.10 21.31 3.17
N GLN A 246 0.03 21.59 3.82
CA GLN A 246 1.28 21.93 3.14
C GLN A 246 2.48 21.24 3.79
N ASN A 247 3.37 20.64 3.00
CA ASN A 247 4.58 19.97 3.52
C ASN A 247 4.26 18.92 4.59
N LEU A 248 3.21 18.13 4.38
CA LEU A 248 2.84 17.02 5.23
C LEU A 248 3.58 15.77 4.77
N VAL A 249 4.15 15.00 5.70
CA VAL A 249 4.81 13.73 5.37
C VAL A 249 4.16 12.62 6.18
N LEU A 250 3.49 11.72 5.49
CA LEU A 250 3.00 10.46 6.01
C LEU A 250 3.99 9.36 5.59
N HIS A 251 4.58 8.67 6.55
CA HIS A 251 5.64 7.70 6.30
C HIS A 251 5.41 6.41 7.07
N ASN A 252 5.68 5.25 6.44
CA ASN A 252 5.57 3.95 7.11
C ASN A 252 4.22 3.76 7.83
N MET A 253 3.15 4.26 7.23
CA MET A 253 1.79 4.15 7.75
C MET A 253 1.21 2.79 7.39
N THR A 254 0.24 2.32 8.15
CA THR A 254 -0.66 1.24 7.71
C THR A 254 -2.10 1.73 7.78
N VAL A 255 -2.75 1.94 6.64
CA VAL A 255 -4.16 2.32 6.59
C VAL A 255 -4.96 1.13 6.08
N SER A 256 -5.89 0.63 6.88
CA SER A 256 -6.59 -0.62 6.56
C SER A 256 -8.03 -0.66 7.05
N GLY A 257 -8.90 -1.38 6.35
CA GLY A 257 -10.27 -1.64 6.83
C GLY A 257 -11.11 -0.37 6.89
N VAL A 258 -11.09 0.40 5.80
CA VAL A 258 -11.78 1.69 5.69
C VAL A 258 -13.01 1.60 4.78
N GLY A 259 -14.00 2.45 5.05
CA GLY A 259 -15.29 2.40 4.35
C GLY A 259 -15.25 2.90 2.92
N ASP A 260 -14.63 4.04 2.74
CA ASP A 260 -14.44 4.73 1.47
C ASP A 260 -12.91 4.76 1.19
N GLU A 261 -12.34 5.93 0.92
CA GLU A 261 -10.95 6.08 0.52
C GLU A 261 -9.97 6.05 1.71
N ALA A 262 -8.78 5.50 1.48
CA ALA A 262 -7.80 5.32 2.55
C ALA A 262 -6.96 6.57 2.84
N VAL A 263 -6.44 7.26 1.82
CA VAL A 263 -5.68 8.50 1.99
C VAL A 263 -6.15 9.54 0.98
N HIS A 264 -6.46 10.76 1.43
CA HIS A 264 -7.02 11.79 0.56
C HIS A 264 -6.31 13.14 0.73
N PHE A 265 -5.73 13.63 -0.36
CA PHE A 265 -5.17 14.97 -0.50
C PHE A 265 -6.21 15.86 -1.15
N ARG A 266 -6.83 16.77 -0.39
CA ARG A 266 -7.96 17.57 -0.84
C ARG A 266 -7.80 19.04 -0.47
N ASN A 267 -8.64 19.88 -1.06
CA ASN A 267 -8.79 21.29 -0.71
C ASN A 267 -7.49 22.07 -0.85
N ASN A 268 -6.77 21.85 -1.95
CA ASN A 268 -5.48 22.46 -2.28
C ASN A 268 -4.35 21.99 -1.34
N THR A 269 -4.27 20.69 -1.06
CA THR A 269 -3.14 20.12 -0.30
C THR A 269 -1.92 20.02 -1.21
N GLN A 270 -0.79 20.62 -0.81
CA GLN A 270 0.37 20.76 -1.68
C GLN A 270 1.67 20.28 -1.02
N ASN A 271 2.65 19.93 -1.86
CA ASN A 271 4.02 19.58 -1.43
C ASN A 271 4.06 18.49 -0.35
N SER A 272 3.07 17.60 -0.35
CA SER A 272 2.88 16.59 0.69
C SER A 272 3.18 15.20 0.18
N VAL A 273 3.53 14.29 1.08
CA VAL A 273 4.10 12.98 0.77
C VAL A 273 3.35 11.90 1.52
N ILE A 274 3.05 10.79 0.84
CA ILE A 274 2.78 9.48 1.45
C ILE A 274 3.83 8.50 0.94
N SER A 275 4.59 7.92 1.86
CA SER A 275 5.74 7.07 1.51
C SER A 275 5.86 5.80 2.34
N ARG A 276 6.43 4.74 1.74
CA ARG A 276 6.75 3.46 2.40
C ARG A 276 5.59 2.88 3.22
N SER A 277 4.35 3.15 2.81
CA SER A 277 3.15 2.81 3.58
C SER A 277 2.41 1.62 2.99
N LYS A 278 1.58 0.98 3.82
CA LYS A 278 0.67 -0.09 3.42
C LYS A 278 -0.76 0.43 3.42
N ILE A 279 -1.41 0.35 2.28
CA ILE A 279 -2.81 0.78 2.10
C ILE A 279 -3.61 -0.45 1.69
N LEU A 280 -4.49 -0.90 2.59
CA LEU A 280 -5.14 -2.19 2.51
C LEU A 280 -6.65 -2.05 2.68
N ASP A 281 -7.45 -2.90 2.05
CA ASP A 281 -8.87 -3.09 2.39
C ASP A 281 -9.69 -1.77 2.45
N ALA A 282 -9.69 -1.00 1.36
CA ALA A 282 -10.48 0.23 1.22
C ALA A 282 -11.75 0.01 0.39
N GLY A 283 -12.79 0.81 0.62
CA GLY A 283 -14.09 0.66 -0.05
C GLY A 283 -15.04 -0.37 0.58
N LEU A 284 -14.92 -0.64 1.88
CA LEU A 284 -15.77 -1.62 2.58
C LEU A 284 -17.22 -1.16 2.78
N TYR A 285 -17.48 0.14 2.70
CA TYR A 285 -18.82 0.72 2.76
C TYR A 285 -19.35 1.00 1.36
N GLN A 286 -18.59 1.75 0.56
CA GLN A 286 -18.94 2.11 -0.81
C GLN A 286 -17.79 1.75 -1.74
N PRO A 287 -17.87 0.61 -2.46
CA PRO A 287 -16.80 0.14 -3.35
C PRO A 287 -16.34 1.17 -4.38
N ASP A 288 -17.26 1.99 -4.89
CA ASP A 288 -16.98 3.03 -5.90
C ASP A 288 -16.23 4.26 -5.35
N PHE A 289 -16.13 4.39 -4.03
CA PHE A 289 -15.32 5.41 -3.34
C PHE A 289 -14.17 4.76 -2.57
N GLY A 290 -13.76 3.56 -2.98
CA GLY A 290 -12.78 2.73 -2.29
C GLY A 290 -11.36 2.92 -2.76
N GLU A 291 -10.94 4.15 -3.08
CA GLU A 291 -9.61 4.41 -3.60
C GLU A 291 -8.53 4.22 -2.52
N GLY A 292 -7.35 3.75 -2.92
CA GLY A 292 -6.20 3.71 -2.01
C GLY A 292 -5.70 5.12 -1.67
N VAL A 293 -5.33 5.89 -2.69
CA VAL A 293 -4.95 7.30 -2.56
C VAL A 293 -5.78 8.15 -3.52
N TYR A 294 -6.34 9.25 -3.02
CA TYR A 294 -7.15 10.19 -3.78
C TYR A 294 -6.47 11.56 -3.81
N LEU A 295 -6.15 12.07 -5.01
CA LEU A 295 -5.53 13.39 -5.20
C LEU A 295 -6.51 14.38 -5.83
N GLY A 296 -6.83 15.44 -5.09
CA GLY A 296 -7.73 16.51 -5.51
C GLY A 296 -9.20 16.21 -5.26
N SER A 297 -10.08 16.80 -6.07
CA SER A 297 -11.53 16.62 -5.99
C SER A 297 -12.11 16.55 -7.39
N SER A 298 -13.09 15.67 -7.60
CA SER A 298 -13.87 15.66 -8.84
C SER A 298 -14.52 17.03 -9.11
N LYS A 299 -14.67 17.40 -10.38
CA LYS A 299 -15.38 18.58 -10.88
C LYS A 299 -16.77 18.75 -10.27
N ASN A 300 -17.45 17.64 -9.97
CA ASN A 300 -18.77 17.63 -9.36
C ASN A 300 -18.77 18.22 -7.93
N LYS A 301 -17.59 18.39 -7.33
CA LYS A 301 -17.40 19.00 -6.01
C LYS A 301 -16.95 20.46 -6.09
N TRP A 302 -16.53 20.96 -7.25
CA TRP A 302 -16.11 22.36 -7.40
C TRP A 302 -17.31 23.31 -7.38
N CYS A 303 -18.48 22.84 -7.84
CA CYS A 303 -19.69 23.66 -7.90
C CYS A 303 -20.87 23.02 -7.16
N PRO A 304 -20.82 22.88 -5.82
CA PRO A 304 -21.83 22.16 -5.06
C PRO A 304 -23.22 22.82 -5.10
N SER A 305 -23.31 24.14 -5.31
CA SER A 305 -24.55 24.93 -5.38
C SER A 305 -25.00 25.29 -6.80
N GLY A 306 -24.27 24.88 -7.85
CA GLY A 306 -24.56 25.23 -9.26
C GLY A 306 -24.40 26.72 -9.63
N THR A 307 -24.16 27.58 -8.64
CA THR A 307 -23.94 29.03 -8.75
C THR A 307 -22.71 29.38 -7.90
N ASN A 308 -21.88 30.32 -8.36
CA ASN A 308 -20.56 30.64 -7.78
C ASN A 308 -19.66 29.40 -7.63
N CYS A 309 -19.41 28.71 -8.74
CA CYS A 309 -18.51 27.56 -8.76
C CYS A 309 -17.14 27.93 -8.18
N GLY A 310 -16.65 27.12 -7.26
CA GLY A 310 -15.31 27.24 -6.71
C GLY A 310 -14.24 26.88 -7.75
N GLU A 311 -13.02 27.31 -7.47
CA GLU A 311 -11.85 26.95 -8.25
C GLU A 311 -11.58 25.43 -8.18
N PRO A 312 -10.93 24.85 -9.20
CA PRO A 312 -10.45 23.48 -9.16
C PRO A 312 -9.61 23.20 -7.90
N ASP A 313 -9.69 21.97 -7.39
CA ASP A 313 -8.85 21.53 -6.28
C ASP A 313 -7.38 21.41 -6.73
N ARG A 314 -6.55 22.39 -6.35
CA ARG A 314 -5.13 22.51 -6.69
C ARG A 314 -4.26 21.70 -5.72
N SER A 315 -4.61 20.44 -5.52
CA SER A 315 -3.80 19.50 -4.74
C SER A 315 -2.58 19.05 -5.56
N ASP A 316 -1.67 20.00 -5.73
CA ASP A 316 -0.54 19.97 -6.66
C ASP A 316 0.76 19.59 -5.96
N CYS A 317 1.74 19.10 -6.72
CA CYS A 317 3.07 18.78 -6.20
C CYS A 317 3.06 17.79 -5.03
N ASN A 318 2.20 16.78 -5.04
CA ASN A 318 2.22 15.71 -4.04
C ASN A 318 3.01 14.50 -4.54
N LEU A 319 3.64 13.77 -3.61
CA LEU A 319 4.42 12.58 -3.89
C LEU A 319 3.78 11.35 -3.22
N VAL A 320 3.43 10.37 -4.04
CA VAL A 320 2.95 9.04 -3.61
C VAL A 320 4.04 8.03 -3.99
N SER A 321 4.86 7.63 -3.02
CA SER A 321 6.10 6.89 -3.30
C SER A 321 6.27 5.61 -2.49
N GLU A 322 6.82 4.56 -3.07
CA GLU A 322 7.27 3.36 -2.33
C GLU A 322 6.16 2.69 -1.50
N ASN A 323 4.88 2.88 -1.83
CA ASN A 323 3.76 2.30 -1.08
C ASN A 323 3.37 0.94 -1.65
N TYR A 324 2.79 0.09 -0.80
CA TYR A 324 2.12 -1.13 -1.21
C TYR A 324 0.61 -0.96 -1.04
N ILE A 325 -0.14 -1.08 -2.12
CA ILE A 325 -1.61 -0.90 -2.14
C ILE A 325 -2.27 -2.19 -2.61
N SER A 326 -3.13 -2.76 -1.79
CA SER A 326 -3.80 -4.05 -2.07
C SER A 326 -5.23 -4.08 -1.53
N ASN A 327 -6.07 -4.88 -2.16
CA ASN A 327 -7.48 -5.09 -1.81
C ASN A 327 -8.35 -3.82 -1.68
N VAL A 328 -8.03 -2.78 -2.44
CA VAL A 328 -8.86 -1.58 -2.59
C VAL A 328 -9.96 -1.83 -3.62
N LYS A 329 -11.15 -1.26 -3.42
CA LYS A 329 -12.30 -1.54 -4.30
C LYS A 329 -12.32 -0.69 -5.57
N ALA A 330 -11.85 0.56 -5.50
CA ALA A 330 -11.70 1.44 -6.65
C ALA A 330 -10.24 1.43 -7.16
N GLU A 331 -9.80 2.49 -7.83
CA GLU A 331 -8.40 2.67 -8.24
C GLU A 331 -7.45 2.62 -7.03
N SER A 332 -6.25 2.09 -7.23
CA SER A 332 -5.20 2.18 -6.22
C SER A 332 -4.81 3.63 -5.96
N ILE A 333 -4.71 4.44 -7.01
CA ILE A 333 -4.50 5.87 -6.92
C ILE A 333 -5.39 6.57 -7.96
N ASP A 334 -6.26 7.47 -7.52
CA ASP A 334 -7.04 8.30 -8.43
C ASP A 334 -6.57 9.76 -8.37
N VAL A 335 -6.15 10.28 -9.52
CA VAL A 335 -5.67 11.66 -9.69
C VAL A 335 -6.75 12.47 -10.38
N LYS A 336 -7.46 13.33 -9.65
CA LYS A 336 -8.56 14.10 -10.23
C LYS A 336 -8.06 15.22 -11.13
N GLU A 337 -8.94 15.60 -12.05
CA GLU A 337 -8.91 16.89 -12.72
C GLU A 337 -8.70 18.02 -11.69
N GLY A 338 -8.13 19.15 -12.10
CA GLY A 338 -7.76 20.24 -11.18
C GLY A 338 -6.36 20.14 -10.61
N THR A 339 -5.79 18.93 -10.53
CA THR A 339 -4.47 18.70 -9.93
C THR A 339 -3.33 18.67 -10.95
N GLN A 340 -2.12 19.10 -10.52
CA GLN A 340 -0.94 19.17 -11.37
C GLN A 340 0.37 18.79 -10.67
N ASN A 341 1.36 18.36 -11.46
CA ASN A 341 2.74 18.12 -11.01
C ASN A 341 2.86 17.06 -9.90
N ASN A 342 1.88 16.17 -9.78
CA ASN A 342 1.93 15.06 -8.84
C ASN A 342 2.88 13.98 -9.34
N VAL A 343 3.55 13.30 -8.41
CA VAL A 343 4.49 12.22 -8.71
C VAL A 343 4.02 10.95 -8.02
N ILE A 344 3.89 9.89 -8.79
CA ILE A 344 3.48 8.57 -8.33
C ILE A 344 4.59 7.60 -8.74
N ALA A 345 5.43 7.22 -7.78
CA ALA A 345 6.67 6.53 -8.07
C ALA A 345 6.93 5.29 -7.21
N GLU A 346 7.48 4.24 -7.82
CA GLU A 346 7.98 3.06 -7.10
C GLU A 346 6.94 2.37 -6.20
N ASN A 347 5.64 2.55 -6.45
CA ASN A 347 4.59 1.87 -5.71
C ASN A 347 4.38 0.46 -6.26
N GLU A 348 3.86 -0.42 -5.41
CA GLU A 348 3.47 -1.78 -5.76
C GLU A 348 1.96 -1.96 -5.54
N PHE A 349 1.27 -2.46 -6.57
CA PHE A 349 -0.18 -2.59 -6.60
C PHE A 349 -0.62 -4.05 -6.77
N GLU A 350 -1.67 -4.44 -6.06
CA GLU A 350 -2.34 -5.73 -6.26
C GLU A 350 -3.82 -5.55 -6.59
N GLY A 351 -4.20 -6.09 -7.75
CA GLY A 351 -5.52 -5.87 -8.34
C GLY A 351 -6.65 -6.71 -7.80
N SER A 352 -6.36 -7.70 -6.96
CA SER A 352 -7.30 -8.77 -6.60
C SER A 352 -8.58 -8.31 -5.92
N GLY A 353 -8.58 -7.12 -5.32
CA GLY A 353 -9.74 -6.57 -4.62
C GLY A 353 -10.54 -5.54 -5.40
N MET A 354 -10.13 -5.16 -6.61
CA MET A 354 -10.78 -4.10 -7.39
C MET A 354 -12.14 -4.59 -7.88
N THR A 355 -13.21 -3.93 -7.46
CA THR A 355 -14.60 -4.32 -7.76
C THR A 355 -15.55 -3.15 -8.01
N GLY A 356 -15.09 -1.92 -7.79
CA GLY A 356 -15.86 -0.71 -8.05
C GLY A 356 -16.19 -0.57 -9.53
N ALA A 357 -17.29 0.11 -9.84
CA ALA A 357 -17.89 0.15 -11.18
C ALA A 357 -16.94 0.67 -12.27
N TYR A 358 -15.97 1.51 -11.90
CA TYR A 358 -15.03 2.16 -12.80
C TYR A 358 -13.58 1.71 -12.59
N ALA A 359 -13.36 0.75 -11.68
CA ALA A 359 -12.04 0.32 -11.21
C ALA A 359 -11.31 -0.57 -12.23
N ASP A 360 -11.01 -0.02 -13.41
CA ASP A 360 -10.46 -0.73 -14.56
C ASP A 360 -8.96 -0.46 -14.80
N SER A 361 -8.29 0.21 -13.85
CA SER A 361 -6.83 0.39 -13.83
C SER A 361 -6.31 0.63 -12.40
N PHE A 362 -5.01 0.42 -12.16
CA PHE A 362 -4.41 0.78 -10.85
C PHE A 362 -4.39 2.29 -10.62
N ILE A 363 -4.11 3.06 -11.67
CA ILE A 363 -4.05 4.53 -11.60
C ILE A 363 -4.88 5.12 -12.72
N ASP A 364 -5.85 5.97 -12.37
CA ASP A 364 -6.57 6.82 -13.32
C ASP A 364 -6.14 8.28 -13.18
N VAL A 365 -5.54 8.82 -14.24
CA VAL A 365 -5.00 10.18 -14.28
C VAL A 365 -5.94 11.11 -15.05
N LYS A 366 -6.65 11.94 -14.29
CA LYS A 366 -7.49 13.04 -14.79
C LYS A 366 -6.83 14.41 -14.60
N GLY A 367 -5.75 14.50 -13.82
CA GLY A 367 -4.91 15.69 -13.66
C GLY A 367 -3.97 15.95 -14.84
N ASN A 368 -3.13 16.98 -14.73
CA ASN A 368 -2.09 17.30 -15.71
C ASN A 368 -0.69 17.14 -15.13
N LEU A 369 0.31 17.01 -16.01
CA LEU A 369 1.72 16.99 -15.58
C LEU A 369 1.98 15.98 -14.44
N THR A 370 1.25 14.87 -14.43
CA THR A 370 1.44 13.79 -13.46
C THR A 370 2.52 12.86 -13.98
N TYR A 371 3.44 12.48 -13.09
CA TYR A 371 4.56 11.60 -13.41
C TYR A 371 4.33 10.24 -12.77
N VAL A 372 4.03 9.22 -13.57
CA VAL A 372 3.80 7.84 -13.14
C VAL A 372 5.04 7.01 -13.48
N LEU A 373 5.88 6.77 -12.48
CA LEU A 373 7.26 6.34 -12.67
C LEU A 373 7.58 5.03 -11.94
N ASN A 374 8.14 4.04 -12.62
CA ASN A 374 8.72 2.85 -12.01
C ASN A 374 7.79 2.05 -11.08
N ASN A 375 6.46 2.17 -11.24
CA ASN A 375 5.50 1.44 -10.43
C ASN A 375 5.38 0.00 -10.92
N LYS A 376 4.95 -0.90 -10.03
CA LYS A 376 4.68 -2.30 -10.35
C LYS A 376 3.24 -2.65 -10.05
N GLY A 377 2.58 -3.38 -10.94
CA GLY A 377 1.22 -3.86 -10.73
C GLY A 377 1.10 -5.35 -10.99
N VAL A 378 0.41 -6.07 -10.11
CA VAL A 378 0.03 -7.47 -10.32
C VAL A 378 -1.47 -7.53 -10.55
N ALA A 379 -1.88 -8.06 -11.71
CA ALA A 379 -3.29 -8.23 -12.06
C ALA A 379 -4.01 -9.07 -11.01
N GLY A 380 -5.21 -8.63 -10.65
CA GLY A 380 -6.19 -9.40 -9.91
C GLY A 380 -6.94 -10.38 -10.79
N GLN A 381 -7.54 -11.39 -10.17
CA GLN A 381 -8.55 -12.22 -10.84
C GLN A 381 -9.92 -11.61 -10.59
N CYS A 382 -10.30 -10.63 -11.40
CA CYS A 382 -11.66 -10.13 -11.35
C CYS A 382 -12.58 -11.00 -12.21
N GLY A 383 -13.79 -11.29 -11.72
CA GLY A 383 -14.77 -12.15 -12.39
C GLY A 383 -15.36 -11.61 -13.70
N SER A 384 -14.94 -10.44 -14.18
CA SER A 384 -15.41 -9.82 -15.43
C SER A 384 -14.24 -9.38 -16.31
N LYS A 385 -14.45 -9.38 -17.64
CA LYS A 385 -13.44 -8.98 -18.65
C LYS A 385 -13.11 -7.48 -18.65
N SER A 386 -13.80 -6.67 -17.86
CA SER A 386 -13.66 -5.20 -17.83
C SER A 386 -12.93 -4.69 -16.58
N CYS A 387 -12.71 -5.54 -15.57
CA CYS A 387 -11.94 -5.16 -14.40
C CYS A 387 -10.45 -5.20 -14.76
N GLN A 388 -9.74 -4.13 -14.43
CA GLN A 388 -8.32 -3.95 -14.74
C GLN A 388 -7.99 -4.15 -16.23
N LEU A 389 -8.75 -3.46 -17.08
CA LEU A 389 -8.51 -3.41 -18.53
C LEU A 389 -7.07 -2.96 -18.80
N ASN A 390 -6.63 -1.87 -18.16
CA ASN A 390 -5.28 -1.32 -18.32
C ASN A 390 -4.49 -1.40 -17.01
N GLY A 391 -3.17 -1.23 -17.06
CA GLY A 391 -2.41 -0.99 -15.83
C GLY A 391 -2.65 0.42 -15.29
N PHE A 392 -2.48 1.41 -16.17
CA PHE A 392 -2.66 2.83 -15.87
C PHE A 392 -3.47 3.46 -16.99
N GLN A 393 -4.17 4.56 -16.71
CA GLN A 393 -4.95 5.24 -17.72
C GLN A 393 -5.03 6.75 -17.53
N THR A 394 -5.50 7.43 -18.57
CA THR A 394 -5.86 8.85 -18.50
C THR A 394 -7.31 9.06 -18.94
N HIS A 395 -8.02 9.93 -18.23
CA HIS A 395 -9.35 10.39 -18.61
C HIS A 395 -9.45 11.92 -18.61
N ILE A 396 -10.35 12.44 -19.46
CA ILE A 396 -10.64 13.87 -19.60
C ILE A 396 -12.03 14.13 -19.03
N ALA A 397 -12.10 14.36 -17.73
CA ALA A 397 -13.36 14.73 -17.05
C ALA A 397 -13.79 16.18 -17.37
N VAL A 398 -12.83 17.07 -17.62
CA VAL A 398 -13.00 18.49 -17.96
C VAL A 398 -12.02 18.84 -19.08
N ALA A 399 -12.46 19.63 -20.07
CA ALA A 399 -11.58 20.08 -21.15
C ALA A 399 -10.36 20.84 -20.60
N GLY A 400 -9.17 20.55 -21.13
CA GLY A 400 -7.90 21.10 -20.66
C GLY A 400 -7.21 20.30 -19.55
N TRP A 401 -7.81 19.21 -19.08
CA TRP A 401 -7.26 18.27 -18.11
C TRP A 401 -6.99 16.88 -18.71
N GLY A 402 -6.24 16.02 -18.00
CA GLY A 402 -5.79 14.71 -18.50
C GLY A 402 -4.61 14.81 -19.48
N ASP A 403 -3.83 15.88 -19.43
CA ASP A 403 -2.81 16.25 -20.43
C ASP A 403 -1.39 16.36 -19.85
N LYS A 404 -0.38 16.20 -20.70
CA LYS A 404 1.06 16.34 -20.40
C LYS A 404 1.55 15.42 -19.28
N ASN A 405 0.87 14.30 -19.07
CA ASN A 405 1.29 13.29 -18.10
C ASN A 405 2.42 12.44 -18.69
N VAL A 406 3.30 11.94 -17.83
CA VAL A 406 4.45 11.12 -18.22
C VAL A 406 4.33 9.75 -17.55
N PHE A 407 4.44 8.70 -18.35
CA PHE A 407 4.47 7.31 -17.89
C PHE A 407 5.80 6.69 -18.31
N SER A 408 6.61 6.22 -17.36
CA SER A 408 7.92 5.61 -17.66
C SER A 408 8.29 4.51 -16.66
N GLY A 409 8.90 3.46 -17.17
CA GLY A 409 9.52 2.39 -16.38
C GLY A 409 8.54 1.51 -15.59
N ASN A 410 7.23 1.66 -15.81
CA ASN A 410 6.23 0.90 -15.08
C ASN A 410 6.16 -0.55 -15.58
N ARG A 411 5.89 -1.49 -14.68
CA ARG A 411 5.91 -2.93 -14.96
C ARG A 411 4.67 -3.63 -14.48
N LEU A 412 4.02 -4.38 -15.36
CA LEU A 412 2.83 -5.15 -15.04
C LEU A 412 3.12 -6.65 -15.08
N SER A 413 2.45 -7.41 -14.21
CA SER A 413 2.48 -8.86 -14.22
C SER A 413 1.08 -9.45 -14.13
N GLY A 414 0.79 -10.43 -14.98
CA GLY A 414 -0.51 -11.10 -15.05
C GLY A 414 -1.32 -10.73 -16.29
N ASP A 415 -2.57 -11.17 -16.30
CA ASP A 415 -3.43 -11.09 -17.48
C ASP A 415 -4.16 -9.74 -17.55
N PHE A 416 -3.61 -8.79 -18.32
CA PHE A 416 -4.28 -7.55 -18.72
C PHE A 416 -4.85 -7.68 -20.12
N ALA A 417 -6.08 -7.19 -20.34
CA ALA A 417 -6.74 -7.23 -21.65
C ALA A 417 -6.36 -6.02 -22.54
N GLY A 418 -6.04 -4.88 -21.93
CA GLY A 418 -5.59 -3.64 -22.57
C GLY A 418 -4.09 -3.41 -22.40
N PRO A 419 -3.57 -2.28 -22.92
CA PRO A 419 -2.16 -1.91 -22.81
C PRO A 419 -1.72 -1.61 -21.36
N VAL A 420 -0.41 -1.44 -21.18
CA VAL A 420 0.15 -0.94 -19.92
C VAL A 420 -0.42 0.43 -19.58
N VAL A 421 -0.48 1.34 -20.56
CA VAL A 421 -1.07 2.67 -20.43
C VAL A 421 -2.20 2.88 -21.44
N GLY A 422 -3.44 3.00 -20.96
CA GLY A 422 -4.62 3.30 -21.77
C GLY A 422 -4.91 4.81 -21.78
N LEU A 423 -4.67 5.47 -22.91
CA LEU A 423 -5.01 6.89 -23.06
C LEU A 423 -6.43 7.04 -23.63
N GLN A 424 -7.33 7.76 -22.96
CA GLN A 424 -8.61 8.14 -23.58
C GLN A 424 -8.39 8.98 -24.84
N LYS A 425 -7.42 9.91 -24.79
CA LYS A 425 -6.88 10.63 -25.94
C LYS A 425 -5.38 10.84 -25.75
N ALA A 426 -4.61 10.79 -26.84
CA ALA A 426 -3.17 10.96 -26.78
C ALA A 426 -2.73 12.33 -26.23
N LEU A 427 -3.49 13.40 -26.51
CA LEU A 427 -3.15 14.81 -26.15
C LEU A 427 -1.63 15.07 -26.25
N SER A 428 -1.02 15.69 -25.25
CA SER A 428 0.43 15.84 -25.09
C SER A 428 0.99 14.86 -24.05
N ASN A 429 0.28 13.76 -23.75
CA ASN A 429 0.76 12.74 -22.83
C ASN A 429 1.96 12.00 -23.45
N VAL A 430 2.95 11.72 -22.63
CA VAL A 430 4.17 11.01 -23.02
C VAL A 430 4.17 9.63 -22.37
N VAL A 431 4.08 8.59 -23.18
CA VAL A 431 4.27 7.22 -22.72
C VAL A 431 5.59 6.70 -23.26
N HIS A 432 6.50 6.36 -22.36
CA HIS A 432 7.79 5.81 -22.76
C HIS A 432 7.68 4.31 -23.11
N CYS A 433 8.51 3.82 -24.03
CA CYS A 433 8.50 2.42 -24.45
C CYS A 433 9.08 1.45 -23.40
N ASP A 434 9.62 1.98 -22.30
CA ASP A 434 10.13 1.22 -21.16
C ASP A 434 9.03 0.75 -20.18
N ASN A 435 7.76 1.13 -20.44
CA ASN A 435 6.60 0.55 -19.80
C ASN A 435 6.34 -0.86 -20.34
N THR A 436 6.26 -1.86 -19.46
CA THR A 436 6.25 -3.28 -19.88
C THR A 436 5.21 -4.10 -19.14
N ALA A 437 4.75 -5.19 -19.76
CA ALA A 437 3.92 -6.23 -19.15
C ALA A 437 4.47 -7.62 -19.49
N ASP A 438 4.41 -8.55 -18.54
CA ASP A 438 4.93 -9.92 -18.76
C ASP A 438 4.09 -10.77 -19.72
N ASN A 439 2.81 -10.42 -19.93
CA ASN A 439 1.92 -11.06 -20.90
C ASN A 439 2.04 -10.47 -22.33
N GLY A 440 2.93 -9.51 -22.54
CA GLY A 440 3.27 -8.97 -23.86
C GLY A 440 2.28 -7.97 -24.44
N VAL A 441 1.35 -7.41 -23.65
CA VAL A 441 0.51 -6.29 -24.12
C VAL A 441 1.36 -5.07 -24.46
N ALA A 442 0.86 -4.23 -25.35
CA ALA A 442 1.55 -3.02 -25.77
C ALA A 442 1.78 -2.04 -24.61
N ALA A 443 2.86 -1.25 -24.68
CA ALA A 443 3.15 -0.20 -23.70
C ALA A 443 2.03 0.85 -23.63
N ALA A 444 1.38 1.16 -24.75
CA ALA A 444 0.24 2.06 -24.82
C ALA A 444 -0.70 1.72 -25.98
N ASN A 445 -1.90 2.31 -25.98
CA ASN A 445 -2.78 2.41 -27.16
C ASN A 445 -2.41 3.60 -28.09
N ALA A 446 -1.22 4.18 -27.91
CA ALA A 446 -0.63 5.24 -28.72
C ALA A 446 0.86 4.93 -28.98
N VAL A 447 1.49 5.69 -29.87
CA VAL A 447 2.93 5.54 -30.13
C VAL A 447 3.71 5.92 -28.87
N CYS A 448 4.49 4.98 -28.35
CA CYS A 448 5.41 5.25 -27.25
C CYS A 448 6.69 5.91 -27.77
N VAL A 449 7.40 6.62 -26.89
CA VAL A 449 8.69 7.26 -27.18
C VAL A 449 9.82 6.62 -26.39
N ASN A 450 11.05 6.64 -26.89
CA ASN A 450 12.18 6.16 -26.09
C ASN A 450 12.49 7.13 -24.93
N PRO A 451 12.90 6.62 -23.76
CA PRO A 451 13.25 7.43 -22.59
C PRO A 451 14.45 8.34 -22.76
#